data_AF-A0A933NYM0-F1
#
_entry.id   AF-A0A933NYM0-F1
#
_cell.length_a   1.000
_cell.length_b   1.000
_cell.length_c   1.000
_cell.angle_alpha   90.00
_cell.angle_beta   90.00
_cell.angle_gamma   90.00
#
_symmetry.space_group_name_H-M   'P 1'
#
loop_
_entity.id
_entity.type
_entity.pdbx_description
1 polymer ?
#
loop_
_entity_poly.entity_id
_entity_poly.type
_entity_poly.pdbx_seq_one_letter_code
_entity_poly.pdbx_strand_id
1 'polypeptide(L)'
;MVTRAFSVAAPKLLTALLKYECFPDFCREQATLLAGDGASRVVELGTLMGLRTIDLVAANVDATADGGNTGNGILTVADPATGAGVKAGDYVLTITGGAFDGAIAAVAGNTGNGAPTMDATETAVGVVAGVYRAVCIEPAANAGTFEVFDPAGVSIGVAAVGVLFAGVVRFTIADGATDFVAGDAFTITVTPIVPANGLGAFSVVEPDGVALAAGVVGTAYSHEIKFTLADGATNFVVGDSFTITVPEGDGKAVAWDPAATDGSAVVDSIALVKTVAVDGLDAPILVERRGPAIIASAGIEWPAGVTDNQKAAAVAALALKGILVR
;
A
#
# COMPACT_ATOMS: atom_id res chain seq x y z
N MET A 1 51.64 25.65 -28.87
CA MET A 1 50.52 26.06 -29.74
C MET A 1 49.34 25.19 -29.35
N VAL A 2 48.36 25.72 -28.61
CA VAL A 2 47.19 24.93 -28.17
C VAL A 2 46.24 24.81 -29.35
N THR A 3 46.14 23.61 -29.93
CA THR A 3 45.19 23.31 -31.00
C THR A 3 43.79 23.36 -30.41
N ARG A 4 43.08 24.47 -30.58
CA ARG A 4 41.66 24.56 -30.26
C ARG A 4 40.90 23.79 -31.33
N ALA A 5 40.43 22.59 -30.99
CA ALA A 5 39.52 21.84 -31.84
C ALA A 5 38.14 22.50 -31.78
N PHE A 6 37.66 23.00 -32.90
CA PHE A 6 36.28 23.46 -33.05
C PHE A 6 35.49 22.31 -33.70
N SER A 7 34.72 21.58 -32.91
CA SER A 7 33.74 20.63 -33.45
C SER A 7 32.42 21.37 -33.67
N VAL A 8 31.91 21.34 -34.91
CA VAL A 8 30.53 21.76 -35.20
C VAL A 8 29.71 20.50 -35.41
N ALA A 9 28.80 20.20 -34.48
CA ALA A 9 27.82 19.14 -34.66
C ALA A 9 26.70 19.65 -35.56
N ALA A 10 26.42 18.95 -36.67
CA ALA A 10 25.27 19.27 -37.50
C ALA A 10 23.96 18.92 -36.74
N PRO A 11 22.92 19.77 -36.80
CA PRO A 11 21.65 19.46 -36.16
C PRO A 11 21.03 18.21 -36.78
N LYS A 12 20.50 17.34 -35.92
CA LYS A 12 19.83 16.11 -36.32
C LYS A 12 18.56 16.46 -37.11
N LEU A 13 18.49 16.03 -38.35
CA LEU A 13 17.34 16.26 -39.22
C LEU A 13 16.25 15.22 -38.93
N LEU A 14 14.98 15.59 -39.15
CA LEU A 14 13.86 14.66 -39.04
C LEU A 14 14.05 13.41 -39.91
N THR A 15 14.61 13.56 -41.10
CA THR A 15 14.92 12.45 -42.02
C THR A 15 15.97 11.47 -41.48
N ALA A 16 16.77 11.88 -40.49
CA ALA A 16 17.68 10.97 -39.80
C ALA A 16 16.92 10.00 -38.89
N LEU A 17 15.80 10.45 -38.31
CA LEU A 17 14.93 9.70 -37.41
C LEU A 17 13.80 8.99 -38.16
N LEU A 18 12.88 9.74 -38.74
CA LEU A 18 11.65 9.24 -39.35
C LEU A 18 11.91 8.79 -40.79
N LYS A 19 11.73 7.51 -41.07
CA LYS A 19 11.96 6.89 -42.38
C LYS A 19 10.67 6.68 -43.16
N TYR A 20 9.59 6.42 -42.44
CA TYR A 20 8.27 6.24 -43.02
C TYR A 20 7.22 6.56 -41.97
N GLU A 21 6.13 7.18 -42.39
CA GLU A 21 4.88 7.25 -41.63
C GLU A 21 3.73 7.09 -42.62
N CYS A 22 2.61 6.59 -42.13
CA CYS A 22 1.39 6.40 -42.89
C CYS A 22 0.88 7.71 -43.52
N PHE A 23 0.54 8.63 -42.63
CA PHE A 23 -0.06 9.93 -42.88
C PHE A 23 0.28 10.80 -41.67
N PRO A 24 0.92 11.97 -41.86
CA PRO A 24 1.30 12.84 -40.76
C PRO A 24 0.13 13.21 -39.84
N ASP A 25 -1.06 13.44 -40.39
CA ASP A 25 -2.25 13.86 -39.63
C ASP A 25 -2.82 12.77 -38.71
N PHE A 26 -2.47 11.50 -38.95
CA PHE A 26 -2.93 10.36 -38.14
C PHE A 26 -1.84 9.86 -37.19
N CYS A 27 -0.62 9.78 -37.72
CA CYS A 27 0.54 9.20 -37.08
C CYS A 27 1.15 10.19 -36.04
N ARG A 28 1.13 11.51 -36.32
CA ARG A 28 1.64 12.56 -35.44
C ARG A 28 0.56 13.15 -34.53
N GLU A 29 1.00 13.69 -33.40
CA GLU A 29 0.14 14.40 -32.46
C GLU A 29 0.87 15.58 -31.82
N GLN A 30 0.14 16.66 -31.53
CA GLN A 30 0.64 17.72 -30.66
C GLN A 30 0.35 17.33 -29.21
N ALA A 31 1.41 17.05 -28.46
CA ALA A 31 1.33 16.81 -27.02
C ALA A 31 1.76 18.08 -26.26
N THR A 32 1.42 18.12 -24.98
CA THR A 32 1.88 19.15 -24.05
C THR A 32 3.12 18.63 -23.33
N LEU A 33 4.28 19.25 -23.56
CA LEU A 33 5.50 19.00 -22.79
C LEU A 33 5.38 19.70 -21.43
N LEU A 34 5.60 18.95 -20.36
CA LEU A 34 5.61 19.49 -19.00
C LEU A 34 6.66 20.60 -18.86
N ALA A 35 6.28 21.66 -18.15
CA ALA A 35 7.18 22.73 -17.74
C ALA A 35 8.52 22.22 -17.16
N GLY A 36 9.51 23.11 -17.25
CA GLY A 36 10.71 23.00 -16.43
C GLY A 36 10.38 23.14 -14.94
N ASP A 37 11.23 22.56 -14.09
CA ASP A 37 11.19 22.72 -12.64
C ASP A 37 12.57 23.21 -12.17
N GLY A 38 12.68 24.51 -11.89
CA GLY A 38 13.93 25.18 -11.52
C GLY A 38 14.93 25.38 -12.66
N ALA A 39 14.68 24.79 -13.84
CA ALA A 39 15.41 25.00 -15.09
C ALA A 39 14.53 24.61 -16.29
N SER A 40 14.82 25.14 -17.48
CA SER A 40 14.08 24.76 -18.69
C SER A 40 14.27 23.27 -19.01
N ARG A 41 13.16 22.58 -19.28
CA ARG A 41 13.16 21.21 -19.79
C ARG A 41 13.40 21.23 -21.29
N VAL A 42 14.53 20.68 -21.72
CA VAL A 42 14.89 20.57 -23.13
C VAL A 42 14.71 19.13 -23.58
N VAL A 43 13.93 18.93 -24.64
CA VAL A 43 13.74 17.65 -25.32
C VAL A 43 14.33 17.76 -26.72
N GLU A 44 15.19 16.83 -27.10
CA GLU A 44 15.81 16.79 -28.42
C GLU A 44 15.00 15.92 -29.39
N LEU A 45 15.27 16.09 -30.69
CA LEU A 45 14.67 15.25 -31.72
C LEU A 45 15.10 13.78 -31.54
N GLY A 46 14.12 12.88 -31.50
CA GLY A 46 14.33 11.44 -31.29
C GLY A 46 14.33 11.01 -29.83
N THR A 47 14.10 11.92 -28.87
CA THR A 47 13.88 11.55 -27.46
C THR A 47 12.58 10.78 -27.33
N LEU A 48 12.63 9.64 -26.63
CA LEU A 48 11.45 8.88 -26.24
C LEU A 48 10.68 9.64 -25.16
N MET A 49 9.36 9.65 -25.26
CA MET A 49 8.48 10.38 -24.37
C MET A 49 7.60 9.40 -23.60
N GLY A 50 7.47 9.62 -22.30
CA GLY A 50 6.43 9.04 -21.45
C GLY A 50 5.37 10.08 -21.11
N LEU A 51 4.20 9.63 -20.63
CA LEU A 51 3.17 10.52 -20.11
C LEU A 51 3.19 10.46 -18.59
N ARG A 52 3.00 11.61 -17.93
CA ARG A 52 2.77 11.65 -16.50
C ARG A 52 1.33 11.22 -16.22
N THR A 53 1.13 9.94 -15.92
CA THR A 53 -0.18 9.37 -15.58
C THR A 53 -0.48 9.46 -14.09
N ILE A 54 0.53 9.79 -13.28
CA ILE A 54 0.42 9.95 -11.84
C ILE A 54 1.13 11.23 -11.41
N ASP A 55 0.51 12.01 -10.54
CA ASP A 55 1.16 13.19 -9.98
C ASP A 55 1.82 12.85 -8.64
N LEU A 56 3.14 12.68 -8.65
CA LEU A 56 3.92 12.20 -7.49
C LEU A 56 4.42 13.30 -6.55
N VAL A 57 3.83 14.47 -6.56
CA VAL A 57 4.17 15.50 -5.57
C VAL A 57 3.78 14.96 -4.19
N ALA A 58 4.71 14.93 -3.23
CA ALA A 58 4.50 14.32 -1.91
C ALA A 58 3.31 14.91 -1.14
N ALA A 59 2.91 16.15 -1.44
CA ALA A 59 1.73 16.80 -0.89
C ALA A 59 0.39 16.30 -1.49
N ASN A 60 0.44 15.45 -2.52
CA ASN A 60 -0.73 15.01 -3.25
C ASN A 60 -1.05 13.53 -2.96
N VAL A 61 -0.11 12.76 -2.38
CA VAL A 61 -0.41 11.40 -1.90
C VAL A 61 -0.92 11.50 -0.46
N ASP A 62 -2.22 11.65 -0.34
CA ASP A 62 -2.88 11.83 0.95
C ASP A 62 -3.36 10.48 1.49
N ALA A 63 -3.04 10.26 2.77
CA ALA A 63 -3.58 9.16 3.55
C ALA A 63 -4.64 9.70 4.51
N THR A 64 -5.86 9.20 4.41
CA THR A 64 -6.95 9.58 5.31
C THR A 64 -7.49 8.36 6.04
N ALA A 65 -7.74 8.51 7.33
CA ALA A 65 -8.47 7.51 8.09
C ALA A 65 -9.94 7.55 7.68
N ASP A 66 -10.49 6.40 7.32
CA ASP A 66 -11.90 6.32 6.95
C ASP A 66 -12.80 6.52 8.18
N GLY A 67 -14.02 7.00 7.92
CA GLY A 67 -14.99 7.26 8.99
C GLY A 67 -15.41 5.99 9.71
N GLY A 68 -15.44 6.03 11.05
CA GLY A 68 -15.86 4.89 11.88
C GLY A 68 -14.71 4.08 12.46
N ASN A 69 -13.46 4.46 12.17
CA ASN A 69 -12.30 3.84 12.81
C ASN A 69 -12.32 4.04 14.32
N THR A 70 -12.05 2.95 15.04
CA THR A 70 -11.91 2.98 16.50
C THR A 70 -10.48 3.29 16.94
N GLY A 71 -9.49 2.81 16.18
CA GLY A 71 -8.09 3.10 16.45
C GLY A 71 -7.67 4.51 16.08
N ASN A 72 -6.69 5.05 16.81
CA ASN A 72 -6.12 6.39 16.58
C ASN A 72 -4.68 6.34 16.07
N GLY A 73 -4.26 5.22 15.49
CA GLY A 73 -2.95 5.11 14.86
C GLY A 73 -2.83 5.99 13.62
N ILE A 74 -1.59 6.21 13.21
CA ILE A 74 -1.22 7.17 12.17
C ILE A 74 -0.61 6.42 11.00
N LEU A 75 -1.18 6.63 9.81
CA LEU A 75 -0.56 6.19 8.57
C LEU A 75 0.37 7.28 8.05
N THR A 76 1.65 6.96 7.94
CA THR A 76 2.67 7.87 7.41
C THR A 76 3.13 7.34 6.05
N VAL A 77 2.86 8.10 4.99
CA VAL A 77 3.35 7.81 3.64
C VAL A 77 4.87 7.98 3.60
N ALA A 78 5.57 7.06 2.92
CA ALA A 78 7.03 7.14 2.79
C ALA A 78 7.44 8.22 1.76
N ASP A 79 8.71 8.61 1.77
CA ASP A 79 9.33 9.39 0.70
C ASP A 79 10.46 8.57 0.05
N PRO A 80 10.32 8.14 -1.21
CA PRO A 80 9.17 8.35 -2.11
C PRO A 80 7.96 7.50 -1.72
N ALA A 81 6.76 8.02 -2.00
CA ALA A 81 5.48 7.40 -1.64
C ALA A 81 5.11 6.16 -2.50
N THR A 82 5.69 6.04 -3.69
CA THR A 82 5.29 5.03 -4.68
C THR A 82 6.45 4.17 -5.15
N GLY A 83 6.11 2.98 -5.67
CA GLY A 83 7.00 2.01 -6.28
C GLY A 83 6.68 1.79 -7.76
N ALA A 84 7.36 0.84 -8.38
CA ALA A 84 7.06 0.45 -9.76
C ALA A 84 5.66 -0.18 -9.85
N GLY A 85 4.92 0.11 -10.92
CA GLY A 85 3.59 -0.47 -11.14
C GLY A 85 2.44 0.21 -10.38
N VAL A 86 2.70 1.30 -9.66
CA VAL A 86 1.67 2.11 -9.02
C VAL A 86 0.63 2.58 -10.05
N LYS A 87 -0.63 2.66 -9.62
CA LYS A 87 -1.78 3.13 -10.41
C LYS A 87 -2.33 4.39 -9.76
N ALA A 88 -2.94 5.27 -10.55
CA ALA A 88 -3.72 6.38 -10.01
C ALA A 88 -5.03 5.86 -9.40
N GLY A 89 -5.50 6.52 -8.34
CA GLY A 89 -6.75 6.19 -7.65
C GLY A 89 -6.55 5.86 -6.17
N ASP A 90 -7.61 5.32 -5.58
CA ASP A 90 -7.68 5.02 -4.14
C ASP A 90 -7.19 3.62 -3.83
N TYR A 91 -6.17 3.55 -2.99
CA TYR A 91 -5.73 2.30 -2.35
C TYR A 91 -6.38 2.21 -0.98
N VAL A 92 -7.12 1.13 -0.76
CA VAL A 92 -7.84 0.91 0.51
C VAL A 92 -7.07 -0.08 1.36
N LEU A 93 -6.61 0.40 2.50
CA LEU A 93 -6.07 -0.40 3.59
C LEU A 93 -7.23 -0.84 4.48
N THR A 94 -7.31 -2.12 4.82
CA THR A 94 -8.26 -2.63 5.81
C THR A 94 -7.55 -3.50 6.82
N ILE A 95 -7.79 -3.24 8.11
CA ILE A 95 -7.30 -4.08 9.18
C ILE A 95 -8.06 -5.41 9.14
N THR A 96 -7.33 -6.50 8.91
CA THR A 96 -7.89 -7.85 8.70
C THR A 96 -7.57 -8.81 9.84
N GLY A 97 -6.58 -8.50 10.66
CA GLY A 97 -6.20 -9.32 11.81
C GLY A 97 -5.74 -8.47 12.98
N GLY A 98 -5.83 -9.06 14.16
CA GLY A 98 -5.43 -8.48 15.44
C GLY A 98 -5.31 -9.55 16.51
N ALA A 99 -4.73 -9.20 17.66
CA ALA A 99 -4.85 -10.00 18.86
C ALA A 99 -6.28 -9.91 19.42
N PHE A 100 -6.49 -10.48 20.60
CA PHE A 100 -7.78 -10.41 21.27
C PHE A 100 -7.59 -9.87 22.68
N ASP A 101 -8.41 -8.88 23.03
CA ASP A 101 -8.51 -8.38 24.39
C ASP A 101 -9.63 -9.12 25.10
N GLY A 102 -9.35 -9.57 26.31
CA GLY A 102 -10.32 -10.27 27.14
C GLY A 102 -10.71 -9.41 28.32
N ALA A 103 -12.01 -9.16 28.46
CA ALA A 103 -12.58 -8.57 29.67
C ALA A 103 -13.39 -9.64 30.41
N ILE A 104 -12.99 -9.95 31.64
CA ILE A 104 -13.72 -10.90 32.50
C ILE A 104 -14.56 -10.16 33.54
N ALA A 105 -15.81 -10.60 33.71
CA ALA A 105 -16.75 -10.02 34.67
C ALA A 105 -17.58 -11.10 35.36
N ALA A 106 -17.93 -10.86 36.62
CA ALA A 106 -18.86 -11.70 37.38
C ALA A 106 -20.29 -11.55 36.86
N VAL A 107 -21.01 -12.66 36.73
CA VAL A 107 -22.44 -12.65 36.45
C VAL A 107 -23.20 -12.20 37.70
N ALA A 108 -24.24 -11.39 37.50
CA ALA A 108 -25.08 -10.92 38.59
C ALA A 108 -25.75 -12.09 39.33
N GLY A 109 -25.70 -12.07 40.66
CA GLY A 109 -26.32 -13.09 41.50
C GLY A 109 -25.38 -14.21 41.98
N ASN A 110 -24.07 -14.13 41.67
CA ASN A 110 -23.09 -15.04 42.25
C ASN A 110 -23.05 -14.93 43.78
N THR A 111 -22.91 -16.07 44.46
CA THR A 111 -22.75 -16.12 45.92
C THR A 111 -21.29 -15.91 46.33
N GLY A 112 -20.36 -16.51 45.59
CA GLY A 112 -18.92 -16.31 45.80
C GLY A 112 -18.45 -14.92 45.38
N ASN A 113 -17.46 -14.39 46.11
CA ASN A 113 -16.91 -13.05 45.86
C ASN A 113 -15.48 -13.09 45.27
N GLY A 114 -15.06 -14.25 44.79
CA GLY A 114 -13.79 -14.42 44.13
C GLY A 114 -13.69 -13.59 42.85
N ALA A 115 -12.50 -13.03 42.63
CA ALA A 115 -12.21 -12.13 41.52
C ALA A 115 -11.37 -12.86 40.47
N PRO A 116 -11.84 -12.96 39.23
CA PRO A 116 -11.02 -13.46 38.15
C PRO A 116 -10.11 -12.35 37.59
N THR A 117 -8.93 -12.75 37.15
CA THR A 117 -7.95 -11.88 36.49
C THR A 117 -7.54 -12.51 35.17
N MET A 118 -7.55 -11.72 34.10
CA MET A 118 -7.03 -12.14 32.80
C MET A 118 -5.51 -12.21 32.81
N ASP A 119 -4.96 -13.21 32.13
CA ASP A 119 -3.52 -13.27 31.85
C ASP A 119 -3.24 -12.44 30.58
N ALA A 120 -2.44 -11.37 30.73
CA ALA A 120 -2.11 -10.42 29.66
C ALA A 120 -1.18 -10.99 28.58
N THR A 121 -0.74 -12.24 28.72
CA THR A 121 0.03 -12.93 27.68
C THR A 121 -0.92 -13.35 26.55
N GLU A 122 -1.14 -12.45 25.59
CA GLU A 122 -2.25 -12.55 24.62
C GLU A 122 -2.18 -13.78 23.70
N THR A 123 -3.20 -14.61 23.91
CA THR A 123 -3.99 -15.44 23.00
C THR A 123 -3.32 -16.32 21.93
N ALA A 124 -3.51 -17.64 22.15
CA ALA A 124 -3.08 -18.73 21.30
C ALA A 124 -3.92 -18.90 20.03
N VAL A 125 -3.35 -19.61 19.05
CA VAL A 125 -4.02 -20.10 17.84
C VAL A 125 -5.40 -20.71 18.17
N GLY A 126 -6.48 -20.20 17.58
CA GLY A 126 -7.84 -20.76 17.70
C GLY A 126 -8.83 -19.98 18.56
N VAL A 127 -8.47 -18.79 19.06
CA VAL A 127 -9.43 -17.89 19.73
C VAL A 127 -10.48 -17.37 18.75
N VAL A 128 -11.75 -17.54 19.13
CA VAL A 128 -12.91 -16.98 18.41
C VAL A 128 -13.42 -15.75 19.17
N ALA A 129 -13.73 -14.68 18.45
CA ALA A 129 -14.37 -13.50 19.05
C ALA A 129 -15.76 -13.85 19.62
N GLY A 130 -16.10 -13.28 20.77
CA GLY A 130 -17.42 -13.50 21.40
C GLY A 130 -17.35 -13.65 22.91
N VAL A 131 -18.46 -14.09 23.50
CA VAL A 131 -18.61 -14.24 24.96
C VAL A 131 -18.41 -15.69 25.35
N TYR A 132 -17.33 -15.95 26.08
CA TYR A 132 -17.08 -17.23 26.75
C TYR A 132 -17.72 -17.21 28.14
N ARG A 133 -18.08 -18.38 28.65
CA ARG A 133 -18.70 -18.50 29.97
C ARG A 133 -17.98 -19.54 30.82
N ALA A 134 -17.56 -19.16 32.01
CA ALA A 134 -17.04 -20.09 33.02
C ALA A 134 -18.10 -20.31 34.10
N VAL A 135 -18.43 -21.57 34.43
CA VAL A 135 -19.50 -21.92 35.37
C VAL A 135 -18.98 -22.87 36.43
N CYS A 136 -19.18 -22.56 37.71
CA CYS A 136 -18.80 -23.42 38.81
C CYS A 136 -19.63 -24.72 38.79
N ILE A 137 -18.96 -25.86 38.63
CA ILE A 137 -19.57 -27.20 38.60
C ILE A 137 -19.34 -27.96 39.90
N GLU A 138 -18.17 -27.78 40.53
CA GLU A 138 -17.83 -28.42 41.81
C GLU A 138 -17.33 -27.36 42.78
N PRO A 139 -18.20 -26.84 43.66
CA PRO A 139 -17.80 -25.90 44.71
C PRO A 139 -16.99 -26.62 45.79
N ALA A 140 -15.96 -25.96 46.32
CA ALA A 140 -15.13 -26.46 47.41
C ALA A 140 -14.76 -25.30 48.35
N ALA A 141 -14.40 -25.61 49.60
CA ALA A 141 -13.95 -24.57 50.52
C ALA A 141 -12.56 -24.07 50.12
N ASN A 142 -12.40 -22.76 49.96
CA ASN A 142 -11.18 -22.11 49.47
C ASN A 142 -10.71 -22.61 48.09
N ALA A 143 -11.63 -23.15 47.28
CA ALA A 143 -11.33 -23.77 45.99
C ALA A 143 -12.61 -23.88 45.14
N GLY A 144 -12.47 -24.43 43.93
CA GLY A 144 -13.62 -24.71 43.08
C GLY A 144 -13.21 -25.10 41.68
N THR A 145 -14.12 -25.77 40.99
CA THR A 145 -13.92 -26.23 39.62
C THR A 145 -14.95 -25.54 38.73
N PHE A 146 -14.48 -24.87 37.68
CA PHE A 146 -15.30 -24.17 36.69
C PHE A 146 -15.18 -24.83 35.33
N GLU A 147 -16.30 -25.14 34.69
CA GLU A 147 -16.33 -25.55 33.28
C GLU A 147 -16.39 -24.31 32.39
N VAL A 148 -15.54 -24.26 31.36
CA VAL A 148 -15.41 -23.13 30.44
C VAL A 148 -16.03 -23.48 29.09
N PHE A 149 -16.92 -22.63 28.61
CA PHE A 149 -17.64 -22.76 27.34
C PHE A 149 -17.19 -21.69 26.35
N ASP A 150 -17.10 -22.06 25.07
CA ASP A 150 -16.87 -21.13 23.96
C ASP A 150 -18.13 -20.33 23.59
N PRO A 151 -18.04 -19.33 22.69
CA PRO A 151 -19.18 -18.54 22.24
C PRO A 151 -20.27 -19.34 21.52
N ALA A 152 -19.96 -20.55 21.03
CA ALA A 152 -20.92 -21.47 20.44
C ALA A 152 -21.60 -22.40 21.50
N GLY A 153 -21.19 -22.29 22.77
CA GLY A 153 -21.70 -23.09 23.88
C GLY A 153 -21.03 -24.45 24.05
N VAL A 154 -19.90 -24.71 23.38
CA VAL A 154 -19.13 -25.95 23.49
C VAL A 154 -18.16 -25.85 24.66
N SER A 155 -18.09 -26.89 25.50
CA SER A 155 -17.11 -26.97 26.58
C SER A 155 -15.69 -27.11 26.03
N ILE A 156 -14.80 -26.19 26.41
CA ILE A 156 -13.41 -26.12 25.96
C ILE A 156 -12.40 -26.56 27.04
N GLY A 157 -12.87 -26.82 28.25
CA GLY A 157 -12.05 -27.32 29.33
C GLY A 157 -12.52 -26.89 30.72
N VAL A 158 -11.71 -27.25 31.71
CA VAL A 158 -12.01 -27.03 33.13
C VAL A 158 -10.93 -26.15 33.76
N ALA A 159 -11.34 -25.10 34.45
CA ALA A 159 -10.50 -24.18 35.21
C ALA A 159 -10.65 -24.47 36.71
N ALA A 160 -9.54 -24.56 37.43
CA ALA A 160 -9.54 -24.68 38.88
C ALA A 160 -9.24 -23.32 39.54
N VAL A 161 -9.92 -22.99 40.63
CA VAL A 161 -9.66 -21.78 41.42
C VAL A 161 -8.21 -21.80 41.93
N GLY A 162 -7.51 -20.67 41.79
CA GLY A 162 -6.10 -20.51 42.14
C GLY A 162 -5.11 -21.06 41.11
N VAL A 163 -5.58 -21.68 40.02
CA VAL A 163 -4.74 -22.24 38.95
C VAL A 163 -4.99 -21.49 37.65
N LEU A 164 -3.92 -21.22 36.91
CA LEU A 164 -4.01 -20.62 35.58
C LEU A 164 -4.68 -21.59 34.60
N PHE A 165 -5.82 -21.19 34.05
CA PHE A 165 -6.39 -21.84 32.90
C PHE A 165 -5.60 -21.40 31.66
N ALA A 166 -4.76 -22.29 31.11
CA ALA A 166 -3.87 -22.01 29.99
C ALA A 166 -4.44 -22.46 28.62
N GLY A 167 -5.78 -22.44 28.48
CA GLY A 167 -6.49 -22.86 27.28
C GLY A 167 -6.53 -21.80 26.17
N VAL A 168 -7.62 -21.81 25.38
CA VAL A 168 -7.87 -20.84 24.29
C VAL A 168 -7.95 -19.41 24.84
N VAL A 169 -8.74 -19.20 25.90
CA VAL A 169 -8.70 -17.99 26.74
C VAL A 169 -7.86 -18.27 27.99
N ARG A 170 -7.09 -17.28 28.45
CA ARG A 170 -6.18 -17.43 29.61
C ARG A 170 -6.59 -16.53 30.77
N PHE A 171 -6.89 -17.14 31.91
CA PHE A 171 -7.30 -16.41 33.11
C PHE A 171 -7.04 -17.23 34.37
N THR A 172 -7.03 -16.57 35.51
CA THR A 172 -7.00 -17.21 36.84
C THR A 172 -8.20 -16.72 37.65
N ILE A 173 -8.89 -17.62 38.36
CA ILE A 173 -9.96 -17.26 39.29
C ILE A 173 -9.39 -17.29 40.70
N ALA A 174 -9.43 -16.17 41.43
CA ALA A 174 -9.17 -16.18 42.86
C ALA A 174 -10.45 -16.52 43.63
N ASP A 175 -10.32 -17.19 44.78
CA ASP A 175 -11.46 -17.68 45.58
C ASP A 175 -12.25 -16.56 46.28
N GLY A 176 -11.54 -15.54 46.76
CA GLY A 176 -12.14 -14.49 47.59
C GLY A 176 -12.26 -14.92 49.05
N ALA A 177 -13.23 -14.36 49.77
CA ALA A 177 -13.52 -14.67 51.18
C ALA A 177 -14.82 -15.47 51.37
N THR A 178 -15.69 -15.48 50.36
CA THR A 178 -16.93 -16.26 50.34
C THR A 178 -16.79 -17.27 49.21
N ASP A 179 -16.84 -18.55 49.60
CA ASP A 179 -16.69 -19.68 48.68
C ASP A 179 -17.75 -19.63 47.55
N PHE A 180 -17.35 -20.07 46.37
CA PHE A 180 -18.27 -20.24 45.25
C PHE A 180 -19.30 -21.34 45.51
N VAL A 181 -20.49 -21.19 44.93
CA VAL A 181 -21.51 -22.26 44.88
C VAL A 181 -21.71 -22.75 43.45
N ALA A 182 -22.28 -23.95 43.31
CA ALA A 182 -22.60 -24.49 41.99
C ALA A 182 -23.54 -23.53 41.23
N GLY A 183 -23.17 -23.19 40.00
CA GLY A 183 -23.90 -22.22 39.17
C GLY A 183 -23.39 -20.79 39.19
N ASP A 184 -22.50 -20.41 40.13
CA ASP A 184 -21.78 -19.14 40.05
C ASP A 184 -21.01 -19.08 38.72
N ALA A 185 -21.04 -17.94 38.04
CA ALA A 185 -20.51 -17.83 36.68
C ALA A 185 -19.77 -16.52 36.39
N PHE A 186 -18.84 -16.59 35.44
CA PHE A 186 -18.12 -15.45 34.88
C PHE A 186 -18.32 -15.40 33.37
N THR A 187 -18.46 -14.20 32.83
CA THR A 187 -18.46 -13.93 31.38
C THR A 187 -17.12 -13.34 30.98
N ILE A 188 -16.50 -13.91 29.97
CA ILE A 188 -15.27 -13.39 29.37
C ILE A 188 -15.64 -12.90 27.98
N THR A 189 -15.61 -11.58 27.80
CA THR A 189 -15.85 -10.97 26.50
C THR A 189 -14.52 -10.84 25.79
N VAL A 190 -14.38 -11.56 24.68
CA VAL A 190 -13.20 -11.52 23.83
C VAL A 190 -13.51 -10.65 22.62
N THR A 191 -12.84 -9.51 22.54
CA THR A 191 -12.99 -8.54 21.45
C THR A 191 -11.71 -8.55 20.61
N PRO A 192 -11.80 -8.61 19.26
CA PRO A 192 -10.62 -8.42 18.43
C PRO A 192 -10.02 -7.03 18.66
N ILE A 193 -8.72 -6.95 18.92
CA ILE A 193 -7.96 -5.69 19.02
C ILE A 193 -6.67 -5.81 18.23
N VAL A 194 -6.02 -4.70 17.91
CA VAL A 194 -4.65 -4.71 17.38
C VAL A 194 -3.72 -4.10 18.43
N PRO A 195 -2.90 -4.89 19.15
CA PRO A 195 -1.95 -4.33 20.10
C PRO A 195 -0.70 -3.77 19.40
N ALA A 196 -0.07 -2.80 20.05
CA ALA A 196 1.09 -2.01 19.60
C ALA A 196 2.38 -2.78 19.24
N ASN A 197 2.37 -4.11 19.21
CA ASN A 197 3.57 -4.96 19.15
C ASN A 197 3.68 -5.82 17.88
N GLY A 198 3.12 -5.38 16.75
CA GLY A 198 3.34 -6.05 15.45
C GLY A 198 2.52 -7.33 15.25
N LEU A 199 1.34 -7.43 15.87
CA LEU A 199 0.38 -8.53 15.67
C LEU A 199 -0.81 -8.13 14.79
N GLY A 200 -0.93 -6.85 14.43
CA GLY A 200 -1.98 -6.37 13.53
C GLY A 200 -1.66 -6.70 12.07
N ALA A 201 -2.49 -7.49 11.42
CA ALA A 201 -2.40 -7.73 9.99
C ALA A 201 -3.38 -6.81 9.24
N PHE A 202 -2.95 -6.31 8.09
CA PHE A 202 -3.80 -5.52 7.21
C PHE A 202 -3.72 -6.02 5.77
N SER A 203 -4.82 -5.87 5.03
CA SER A 203 -4.83 -6.05 3.58
C SER A 203 -4.81 -4.69 2.89
N VAL A 204 -4.21 -4.63 1.72
CA VAL A 204 -4.26 -3.47 0.83
C VAL A 204 -4.93 -3.89 -0.46
N VAL A 205 -5.89 -3.10 -0.93
CA VAL A 205 -6.59 -3.30 -2.20
C VAL A 205 -6.27 -2.12 -3.12
N GLU A 206 -5.86 -2.42 -4.35
CA GLU A 206 -5.56 -1.44 -5.39
C GLU A 206 -6.83 -0.80 -5.98
N PRO A 207 -6.70 0.32 -6.73
CA PRO A 207 -7.84 1.01 -7.34
C PRO A 207 -8.67 0.16 -8.32
N ASP A 208 -8.09 -0.90 -8.88
CA ASP A 208 -8.77 -1.86 -9.77
C ASP A 208 -9.46 -3.01 -9.01
N GLY A 209 -9.41 -3.00 -7.68
CA GLY A 209 -10.00 -4.01 -6.80
C GLY A 209 -9.11 -5.23 -6.55
N VAL A 210 -7.87 -5.25 -7.05
CA VAL A 210 -6.93 -6.35 -6.82
C VAL A 210 -6.30 -6.22 -5.44
N ALA A 211 -6.25 -7.30 -4.67
CA ALA A 211 -5.58 -7.31 -3.38
C ALA A 211 -4.05 -7.45 -3.55
N LEU A 212 -3.29 -6.55 -2.93
CA LEU A 212 -1.85 -6.65 -2.77
C LEU A 212 -1.48 -7.59 -1.61
N ALA A 213 -0.19 -7.86 -1.45
CA ALA A 213 0.31 -8.62 -0.32
C ALA A 213 -0.09 -7.94 1.01
N ALA A 214 -0.50 -8.75 1.99
CA ALA A 214 -0.84 -8.25 3.32
C ALA A 214 0.40 -7.69 4.03
N GLY A 215 0.20 -6.67 4.86
CA GLY A 215 1.24 -6.07 5.69
C GLY A 215 0.95 -6.20 7.18
N VAL A 216 1.91 -5.74 7.98
CA VAL A 216 1.86 -5.81 9.44
C VAL A 216 2.00 -4.40 10.02
N VAL A 217 1.12 -4.04 10.95
CA VAL A 217 1.14 -2.76 11.66
C VAL A 217 2.48 -2.59 12.37
N GLY A 218 3.06 -1.39 12.30
CA GLY A 218 4.38 -1.05 12.83
C GLY A 218 5.56 -1.46 11.94
N THR A 219 5.32 -2.19 10.85
CA THR A 219 6.34 -2.54 9.85
C THR A 219 6.16 -1.70 8.59
N ALA A 220 7.27 -1.34 7.93
CA ALA A 220 7.22 -0.62 6.66
C ALA A 220 6.61 -1.49 5.56
N TYR A 221 5.58 -0.98 4.90
CA TYR A 221 4.99 -1.55 3.70
C TYR A 221 5.72 -0.99 2.47
N SER A 222 6.31 -1.86 1.64
CA SER A 222 7.21 -1.45 0.54
C SER A 222 6.82 -2.10 -0.79
N HIS A 223 5.62 -1.80 -1.26
CA HIS A 223 5.03 -2.34 -2.49
C HIS A 223 4.82 -1.20 -3.52
N GLU A 224 3.77 -1.27 -4.35
CA GLU A 224 3.34 -0.25 -5.31
C GLU A 224 3.12 1.10 -4.60
N ILE A 225 2.56 1.06 -3.38
CA ILE A 225 2.54 2.17 -2.44
C ILE A 225 3.43 1.86 -1.23
N LYS A 226 4.02 2.91 -0.65
CA LYS A 226 4.97 2.80 0.44
C LYS A 226 4.53 3.65 1.62
N PHE A 227 4.33 3.01 2.77
CA PHE A 227 3.89 3.68 3.99
C PHE A 227 4.25 2.87 5.22
N THR A 228 4.09 3.47 6.40
CA THR A 228 4.11 2.78 7.69
C THR A 228 2.84 3.14 8.44
N LEU A 229 2.10 2.13 8.89
CA LEU A 229 0.98 2.32 9.80
C LEU A 229 1.50 2.14 11.23
N ALA A 230 1.58 3.23 12.00
CA ALA A 230 1.91 3.19 13.41
C ALA A 230 0.66 2.98 14.25
N ASP A 231 0.76 2.15 15.29
CA ASP A 231 -0.32 2.02 16.27
C ASP A 231 -0.36 3.25 17.18
N GLY A 232 -1.58 3.64 17.54
CA GLY A 232 -1.83 4.78 18.41
C GLY A 232 -1.99 4.36 19.87
N ALA A 233 -2.53 5.25 20.71
CA ALA A 233 -2.87 4.90 22.09
C ALA A 233 -4.16 4.05 22.20
N THR A 234 -5.06 4.21 21.23
CA THR A 234 -6.27 3.40 21.05
C THR A 234 -6.01 2.47 19.89
N ASN A 235 -6.01 1.17 20.21
CA ASN A 235 -5.77 0.09 19.28
C ASN A 235 -6.79 0.11 18.14
N PHE A 236 -6.35 -0.26 16.93
CA PHE A 236 -7.27 -0.57 15.84
C PHE A 236 -8.11 -1.81 16.13
N VAL A 237 -9.27 -1.90 15.51
CA VAL A 237 -10.06 -3.15 15.44
C VAL A 237 -10.17 -3.64 14.00
N VAL A 238 -10.55 -4.91 13.84
CA VAL A 238 -10.79 -5.49 12.51
C VAL A 238 -11.90 -4.70 11.80
N GLY A 239 -11.63 -4.28 10.58
CA GLY A 239 -12.53 -3.43 9.78
C GLY A 239 -12.19 -1.94 9.81
N ASP A 240 -11.33 -1.48 10.72
CA ASP A 240 -10.76 -0.13 10.60
C ASP A 240 -10.02 -0.01 9.25
N SER A 241 -10.14 1.14 8.59
CA SER A 241 -9.66 1.32 7.22
C SER A 241 -9.04 2.69 6.96
N PHE A 242 -8.11 2.73 6.01
CA PHE A 242 -7.49 3.97 5.55
C PHE A 242 -7.50 4.01 4.04
N THR A 243 -7.78 5.17 3.48
CA THR A 243 -7.69 5.42 2.04
C THR A 243 -6.44 6.22 1.74
N ILE A 244 -5.59 5.70 0.86
CA ILE A 244 -4.44 6.41 0.29
C ILE A 244 -4.80 6.76 -1.15
N THR A 245 -4.98 8.05 -1.43
CA THR A 245 -5.31 8.54 -2.77
C THR A 245 -4.01 8.87 -3.51
N VAL A 246 -3.77 8.17 -4.61
CA VAL A 246 -2.70 8.50 -5.56
C VAL A 246 -3.30 9.36 -6.67
N PRO A 247 -2.87 10.61 -6.86
CA PRO A 247 -3.52 11.50 -7.82
C PRO A 247 -3.27 11.06 -9.24
N GLU A 248 -4.27 11.28 -10.08
CA GLU A 248 -4.10 11.19 -11.52
C GLU A 248 -3.14 12.28 -12.00
N GLY A 249 -2.24 11.90 -12.90
CA GLY A 249 -1.32 12.84 -13.54
C GLY A 249 -2.03 13.75 -14.53
N ASP A 250 -1.38 14.83 -14.93
CA ASP A 250 -1.92 15.79 -15.90
C ASP A 250 -1.85 15.29 -17.36
N GLY A 251 -1.37 14.08 -17.60
CA GLY A 251 -1.21 13.49 -18.93
C GLY A 251 -0.15 14.18 -19.80
N LYS A 252 0.65 15.09 -19.25
CA LYS A 252 1.68 15.81 -20.00
C LYS A 252 2.85 14.90 -20.31
N ALA A 253 3.47 15.15 -21.46
CA ALA A 253 4.63 14.42 -21.92
C ALA A 253 5.88 14.87 -21.15
N VAL A 254 6.72 13.92 -20.80
CA VAL A 254 8.07 14.12 -20.26
C VAL A 254 9.03 13.17 -20.98
N ALA A 255 10.33 13.46 -20.94
CA ALA A 255 11.32 12.52 -21.46
C ALA A 255 11.18 11.19 -20.70
N TRP A 256 11.18 10.08 -21.44
CA TRP A 256 11.06 8.74 -20.88
C TRP A 256 12.22 8.47 -19.91
N ASP A 257 11.87 8.06 -18.70
CA ASP A 257 12.79 7.59 -17.68
C ASP A 257 12.33 6.22 -17.17
N PRO A 258 13.07 5.13 -17.45
CA PRO A 258 12.66 3.79 -17.02
C PRO A 258 12.65 3.59 -15.50
N ALA A 259 13.21 4.51 -14.72
CA ALA A 259 13.16 4.48 -13.26
C ALA A 259 12.00 5.29 -12.67
N ALA A 260 11.27 6.05 -13.49
CA ALA A 260 10.18 6.88 -13.02
C ALA A 260 8.99 6.04 -12.55
N THR A 261 8.32 6.52 -11.49
CA THR A 261 7.11 5.92 -10.93
C THR A 261 5.85 6.72 -11.25
N ASP A 262 5.96 7.79 -12.04
CA ASP A 262 4.87 8.71 -12.40
C ASP A 262 4.10 8.29 -13.67
N GLY A 263 4.37 7.07 -14.15
CA GLY A 263 3.88 6.52 -15.42
C GLY A 263 4.81 6.76 -16.62
N SER A 264 5.74 7.72 -16.54
CA SER A 264 6.61 8.06 -17.67
C SER A 264 7.68 7.02 -17.99
N ALA A 265 7.80 5.96 -17.18
CA ALA A 265 8.61 4.79 -17.48
C ALA A 265 8.05 3.93 -18.62
N VAL A 266 6.78 4.13 -19.01
CA VAL A 266 6.21 3.52 -20.21
C VAL A 266 6.37 4.47 -21.39
N VAL A 267 7.04 4.01 -22.44
CA VAL A 267 7.19 4.80 -23.67
C VAL A 267 5.85 4.94 -24.36
N ASP A 268 5.46 6.19 -24.59
CA ASP A 268 4.22 6.54 -25.28
C ASP A 268 4.46 7.00 -26.72
N SER A 269 5.49 7.78 -26.97
CA SER A 269 5.74 8.45 -28.26
C SER A 269 7.21 8.84 -28.42
N ILE A 270 7.58 9.39 -29.59
CA ILE A 270 8.92 9.91 -29.85
C ILE A 270 8.88 11.36 -30.37
N ALA A 271 9.75 12.22 -29.85
CA ALA A 271 9.80 13.63 -30.21
C ALA A 271 10.29 13.83 -31.65
N LEU A 272 9.52 14.56 -32.46
CA LEU A 272 9.85 14.87 -33.86
C LEU A 272 10.56 16.21 -34.04
N VAL A 273 10.54 17.05 -33.00
CA VAL A 273 11.15 18.37 -32.98
C VAL A 273 11.84 18.60 -31.64
N LYS A 274 12.92 19.38 -31.67
CA LYS A 274 13.50 19.90 -30.43
C LYS A 274 12.51 20.91 -29.82
N THR A 275 12.18 20.72 -28.56
CA THR A 275 11.28 21.61 -27.82
C THR A 275 11.92 22.00 -26.48
N VAL A 276 11.70 23.25 -26.09
CA VAL A 276 12.10 23.77 -24.78
C VAL A 276 10.84 24.22 -24.05
N ALA A 277 10.54 23.58 -22.92
CA ALA A 277 9.56 24.09 -21.96
C ALA A 277 10.31 24.87 -20.88
N VAL A 278 9.98 26.15 -20.71
CA VAL A 278 10.64 26.98 -19.71
C VAL A 278 10.12 26.65 -18.32
N ASP A 279 10.80 27.15 -17.29
CA ASP A 279 10.39 26.94 -15.90
C ASP A 279 8.96 27.47 -15.67
N GLY A 280 8.11 26.63 -15.08
CA GLY A 280 6.71 26.96 -14.77
C GLY A 280 5.76 27.14 -15.97
N LEU A 281 6.21 26.93 -17.21
CA LEU A 281 5.36 27.06 -18.40
C LEU A 281 5.51 25.86 -19.34
N ASP A 282 4.40 25.16 -19.53
CA ASP A 282 4.30 24.06 -20.49
C ASP A 282 4.54 24.53 -21.93
N ALA A 283 5.00 23.63 -22.79
CA ALA A 283 5.22 23.92 -24.21
C ALA A 283 4.57 22.87 -25.12
N PRO A 284 4.05 23.25 -26.30
CA PRO A 284 3.59 22.28 -27.28
C PRO A 284 4.79 21.54 -27.90
N ILE A 285 4.71 20.22 -28.00
CA ILE A 285 5.70 19.37 -28.66
C ILE A 285 5.02 18.51 -29.73
N LEU A 286 5.64 18.41 -30.91
CA LEU A 286 5.19 17.50 -31.96
C LEU A 286 5.85 16.13 -31.75
N VAL A 287 5.02 15.10 -31.62
CA VAL A 287 5.46 13.72 -31.39
C VAL A 287 4.89 12.78 -32.44
N GLU A 288 5.60 11.68 -32.68
CA GLU A 288 5.09 10.52 -33.39
C GLU A 288 4.52 9.55 -32.35
N ARG A 289 3.19 9.39 -32.33
CA ARG A 289 2.47 8.64 -31.29
C ARG A 289 1.82 7.37 -31.83
N ARG A 290 1.48 7.33 -33.12
CA ARG A 290 0.75 6.22 -33.75
C ARG A 290 1.42 5.80 -35.05
N GLY A 291 1.42 4.51 -35.33
CA GLY A 291 1.81 3.96 -36.62
C GLY A 291 0.62 3.71 -37.57
N PRO A 292 0.89 3.11 -38.75
CA PRO A 292 2.17 2.52 -39.15
C PRO A 292 3.29 3.54 -39.41
N ALA A 293 4.43 3.40 -38.71
CA ALA A 293 5.61 4.24 -38.89
C ALA A 293 6.91 3.45 -38.73
N ILE A 294 7.99 3.94 -39.34
CA ILE A 294 9.34 3.38 -39.24
C ILE A 294 10.30 4.47 -38.78
N ILE A 295 10.94 4.22 -37.65
CA ILE A 295 11.97 5.07 -37.05
C ILE A 295 13.31 4.37 -37.14
N ALA A 296 14.37 5.11 -37.48
CA ALA A 296 15.73 4.59 -37.42
C ALA A 296 16.23 4.50 -35.98
N SER A 297 16.73 3.33 -35.60
CA SER A 297 17.38 3.04 -34.31
C SER A 297 18.49 4.02 -33.96
N ALA A 298 19.36 4.36 -34.94
CA ALA A 298 20.42 5.34 -34.78
C ALA A 298 19.91 6.79 -34.59
N GLY A 299 18.63 7.02 -34.91
CA GLY A 299 17.96 8.30 -34.70
C GLY A 299 17.37 8.45 -33.30
N ILE A 300 17.30 7.40 -32.48
CA ILE A 300 16.74 7.50 -31.12
C ILE A 300 17.77 8.13 -30.18
N GLU A 301 17.33 9.11 -29.40
CA GLU A 301 18.12 9.71 -28.33
C GLU A 301 17.86 8.94 -27.02
N TRP A 302 18.84 8.15 -26.59
CA TRP A 302 18.73 7.35 -25.37
C TRP A 302 19.23 8.13 -24.16
N PRO A 303 18.53 8.09 -23.01
CA PRO A 303 19.07 8.66 -21.78
C PRO A 303 20.34 7.92 -21.36
N ALA A 304 21.22 8.63 -20.65
CA ALA A 304 22.45 8.01 -20.13
C ALA A 304 22.12 6.90 -19.13
N GLY A 305 22.87 5.79 -19.17
CA GLY A 305 22.74 4.69 -18.21
C GLY A 305 21.63 3.67 -18.50
N VAL A 306 20.86 3.82 -19.58
CA VAL A 306 19.85 2.81 -19.95
C VAL A 306 20.49 1.49 -20.42
N THR A 307 19.99 0.39 -19.89
CA THR A 307 20.41 -0.97 -20.20
C THR A 307 19.83 -1.44 -21.53
N ASP A 308 20.44 -2.46 -22.15
CA ASP A 308 19.92 -3.02 -23.41
C ASP A 308 18.53 -3.66 -23.24
N ASN A 309 18.22 -4.20 -22.06
CA ASN A 309 16.89 -4.71 -21.74
C ASN A 309 15.85 -3.58 -21.69
N GLN A 310 16.18 -2.42 -21.11
CA GLN A 310 15.30 -1.25 -21.10
C GLN A 310 15.09 -0.69 -22.51
N LYS A 311 16.14 -0.65 -23.35
CA LYS A 311 16.00 -0.28 -24.77
C LYS A 311 15.08 -1.23 -25.52
N ALA A 312 15.23 -2.54 -25.32
CA ALA A 312 14.37 -3.54 -25.94
C ALA A 312 12.91 -3.39 -25.51
N ALA A 313 12.64 -3.14 -24.22
CA ALA A 313 11.30 -2.88 -23.71
C ALA A 313 10.69 -1.60 -24.30
N ALA A 314 11.47 -0.52 -24.40
CA ALA A 314 11.06 0.73 -25.05
C ALA A 314 10.69 0.52 -26.54
N VAL A 315 11.51 -0.23 -27.28
CA VAL A 315 11.22 -0.57 -28.69
C VAL A 315 9.96 -1.43 -28.81
N ALA A 316 9.74 -2.37 -27.89
CA ALA A 316 8.54 -3.19 -27.86
C ALA A 316 7.27 -2.35 -27.59
N ALA A 317 7.35 -1.37 -26.68
CA ALA A 317 6.25 -0.44 -26.40
C ALA A 317 5.86 0.40 -27.63
N LEU A 318 6.85 0.90 -28.39
CA LEU A 318 6.60 1.58 -29.67
C LEU A 318 5.96 0.65 -30.72
N ALA A 319 6.41 -0.62 -30.78
CA ALA A 319 5.87 -1.60 -31.72
C ALA A 319 4.38 -1.89 -31.47
N LEU A 320 3.94 -1.91 -30.21
CA LEU A 320 2.52 -2.03 -29.85
C LEU A 320 1.66 -0.88 -30.39
N LYS A 321 2.26 0.30 -30.62
CA LYS A 321 1.61 1.46 -31.23
C LYS A 321 1.74 1.50 -32.76
N GLY A 322 2.35 0.46 -33.36
CA GLY A 322 2.60 0.38 -34.81
C GLY A 322 3.84 1.14 -35.28
N ILE A 323 4.69 1.61 -34.36
CA ILE A 323 5.93 2.32 -34.66
C ILE A 323 7.08 1.30 -34.61
N LEU A 324 7.65 0.97 -35.77
CA LEU A 324 8.73 0.00 -35.89
C LEU A 324 10.09 0.71 -35.84
N VAL A 325 10.98 0.22 -34.97
CA VAL A 325 12.38 0.68 -34.93
C VAL A 325 13.24 -0.25 -35.80
N ARG A 326 14.02 0.33 -36.72
CA ARG A 326 14.84 -0.40 -37.71
C ARG A 326 16.28 0.11 -37.81
#